data_AF-V7F788-F1
#
_entry.id   AF-V7F788-F1
#
_cell.length_a   1.000
_cell.length_b   1.000
_cell.length_c   1.000
_cell.angle_alpha   90.00
_cell.angle_beta   90.00
_cell.angle_gamma   90.00
#
_symmetry.space_group_name_H-M   'P 1'
#
loop_
_entity.id
_entity.type
_entity.pdbx_description
1 polymer ?
#
loop_
_entity_poly.entity_id
_entity_poly.type
_entity_poly.pdbx_seq_one_letter_code
_entity_poly.pdbx_strand_id
1 'polypeptide(L)'
;MEMTSRPGERRFYAELLTLLGVPQWRRADIAQMEQSALRIMEAIGVQVLVIDEVDNILAGSYREQRIVLNTPRFLSNRLQISLVCFGVNEAREAISGDVQLARRFEQFTLSRWAANGQFLVAASGQAQGASPASPASTGNSWSPSR
;
A
#
# COMPACT_ATOMS: atom_id res chain seq x y z
N MET A 1 -1.07 -1.50 -0.43
CA MET A 1 -0.12 -2.46 0.15
C MET A 1 1.24 -1.81 0.11
N GLU A 2 1.98 -1.80 1.21
CA GLU A 2 3.30 -1.17 1.27
C GLU A 2 4.40 -2.22 0.99
N MET A 3 5.37 -1.88 0.15
CA MET A 3 6.54 -2.71 -0.08
C MET A 3 7.49 -2.59 1.11
N THR A 4 7.72 -3.68 1.84
CA THR A 4 8.66 -3.63 2.98
C THR A 4 10.11 -3.50 2.51
N SER A 5 10.98 -2.88 3.31
CA SER A 5 12.41 -2.59 3.01
C SER A 5 13.31 -3.81 2.76
N ARG A 6 12.80 -5.05 2.83
CA ARG A 6 13.52 -6.26 2.38
C ARG A 6 12.65 -6.99 1.36
N PRO A 7 13.01 -6.95 0.07
CA PRO A 7 12.21 -7.58 -0.98
C PRO A 7 12.23 -9.10 -0.85
N GLY A 8 11.06 -9.71 -1.04
CA GLY A 8 10.93 -11.16 -1.11
C GLY A 8 9.51 -11.59 -1.40
N GLU A 9 9.34 -12.58 -2.28
CA GLU A 9 8.03 -13.10 -2.71
C GLU A 9 7.17 -13.59 -1.53
N ARG A 10 7.77 -14.35 -0.61
CA ARG A 10 7.08 -14.79 0.61
C ARG A 10 6.54 -13.60 1.42
N ARG A 11 7.31 -12.53 1.53
CA ARG A 11 6.93 -11.35 2.31
C ARG A 11 5.84 -10.55 1.60
N PHE A 12 5.92 -10.46 0.27
CA PHE A 12 4.86 -9.91 -0.56
C PHE A 12 3.51 -10.60 -0.27
N TYR A 13 3.47 -11.93 -0.40
CA TYR A 13 2.23 -12.67 -0.16
C TYR A 13 1.77 -12.59 1.29
N ALA A 14 2.70 -12.60 2.26
CA ALA A 14 2.35 -12.47 3.68
C ALA A 14 1.63 -11.14 3.96
N GLU A 15 2.17 -10.04 3.43
CA GLU A 15 1.61 -8.71 3.60
C GLU A 15 0.26 -8.57 2.90
N LEU A 16 0.18 -9.01 1.64
CA LEU A 16 -1.06 -9.01 0.86
C LEU A 16 -2.18 -9.76 1.59
N LEU A 17 -1.90 -10.97 2.07
CA LEU A 17 -2.87 -11.78 2.77
C LEU A 17 -3.24 -11.20 4.15
N THR A 18 -2.29 -10.54 4.82
CA THR A 18 -2.57 -9.82 6.07
C THR A 18 -3.56 -8.68 5.83
N LEU A 19 -3.36 -7.90 4.75
CA LEU A 19 -4.29 -6.83 4.35
C LEU A 19 -5.67 -7.35 3.94
N LEU A 20 -5.74 -8.56 3.39
CA LEU A 20 -7.00 -9.25 3.07
C LEU A 20 -7.67 -9.89 4.31
N GLY A 21 -7.11 -9.72 5.51
CA GLY A 21 -7.67 -10.26 6.75
C GLY A 21 -7.51 -11.77 6.91
N VAL A 22 -6.56 -12.39 6.20
CA VAL A 22 -6.38 -13.84 6.16
C VAL A 22 -5.36 -14.27 7.22
N PRO A 23 -5.73 -15.13 8.18
CA PRO A 23 -4.80 -15.64 9.17
C PRO A 23 -3.64 -16.39 8.49
N GLN A 24 -2.40 -15.96 8.76
CA GLN A 24 -1.21 -16.57 8.16
C GLN A 24 -0.64 -17.66 9.07
N TRP A 25 -0.46 -18.87 8.52
CA TRP A 25 0.34 -19.89 9.18
C TRP A 25 1.83 -19.60 8.96
N ARG A 26 2.61 -19.53 10.05
CA ARG A 26 4.07 -19.27 10.02
C ARG A 26 4.88 -20.19 9.10
N ARG A 27 4.35 -21.36 8.73
CA ARG A 27 5.02 -22.38 7.89
C ARG A 27 4.33 -22.60 6.54
N ALA A 28 3.34 -21.79 6.15
CA ALA A 28 2.70 -21.95 4.85
C ALA A 28 3.74 -21.86 3.73
N ASP A 29 3.68 -22.76 2.75
CA ASP A 29 4.56 -22.66 1.59
C ASP A 29 4.13 -21.50 0.67
N ILE A 30 5.05 -20.95 -0.13
CA ILE A 30 4.78 -19.84 -1.05
C ILE A 30 3.63 -20.20 -1.99
N ALA A 31 3.61 -21.43 -2.52
CA ALA A 31 2.54 -21.90 -3.40
C ALA A 31 1.14 -21.88 -2.72
N GLN A 32 1.07 -22.19 -1.43
CA GLN A 32 -0.18 -22.15 -0.67
C GLN A 32 -0.63 -20.70 -0.41
N MET A 33 0.33 -19.80 -0.17
CA MET A 33 0.06 -18.37 0.01
C MET A 33 -0.45 -17.75 -1.29
N GLU A 34 0.17 -18.07 -2.43
CA GLU A 34 -0.27 -17.66 -3.76
C GLU A 34 -1.70 -18.12 -4.06
N GLN A 35 -2.01 -19.41 -3.86
CA GLN A 35 -3.36 -19.93 -4.11
C GLN A 35 -4.41 -19.29 -3.20
N SER A 36 -4.04 -18.98 -1.96
CA SER A 36 -4.92 -18.25 -1.03
C SER A 36 -5.15 -16.82 -1.50
N ALA A 37 -4.10 -16.13 -1.95
CA ALA A 37 -4.20 -14.76 -2.45
C ALA A 37 -5.10 -14.71 -3.69
N LEU A 38 -4.89 -15.60 -4.66
CA LEU A 38 -5.73 -15.70 -5.86
C LEU A 38 -7.21 -15.92 -5.51
N ARG A 39 -7.51 -16.95 -4.71
CA ARG A 39 -8.91 -17.26 -4.35
C ARG A 39 -9.61 -16.10 -3.68
N ILE A 40 -8.93 -15.41 -2.77
CA ILE A 40 -9.54 -14.38 -1.94
C ILE A 40 -9.69 -13.09 -2.74
N MET A 41 -8.68 -12.71 -3.51
CA MET A 41 -8.77 -11.56 -4.41
C MET A 41 -9.85 -11.75 -5.48
N GLU A 42 -9.99 -12.96 -6.02
CA GLU A 42 -11.06 -13.32 -6.97
C GLU A 42 -12.43 -13.27 -6.30
N ALA A 43 -12.59 -13.84 -5.10
CA ALA A 43 -13.85 -13.84 -4.37
C ALA A 43 -14.34 -12.43 -3.98
N ILE A 44 -13.42 -11.52 -3.64
CA ILE A 44 -13.73 -10.13 -3.32
C ILE A 44 -13.91 -9.29 -4.60
N GLY A 45 -13.49 -9.81 -5.76
CA GLY A 45 -13.59 -9.11 -7.03
C GLY A 45 -12.63 -7.93 -7.14
N VAL A 46 -11.41 -8.06 -6.61
CA VAL A 46 -10.38 -7.02 -6.70
C VAL A 46 -10.19 -6.59 -8.16
N GLN A 47 -10.23 -5.30 -8.44
CA GLN A 47 -10.03 -4.72 -9.78
C GLN A 47 -8.68 -4.01 -9.91
N VAL A 48 -8.16 -3.50 -8.79
CA VAL A 48 -6.93 -2.71 -8.75
C VAL A 48 -6.10 -3.15 -7.56
N LEU A 49 -4.81 -3.41 -7.80
CA LEU A 49 -3.82 -3.62 -6.75
C LEU A 49 -2.88 -2.42 -6.68
N VAL A 50 -2.90 -1.73 -5.54
CA VAL A 50 -2.05 -0.58 -5.27
C VAL A 50 -0.85 -1.01 -4.42
N ILE A 51 0.35 -0.75 -4.94
CA ILE A 51 1.64 -1.06 -4.31
C ILE A 51 2.36 0.25 -4.03
N ASP A 52 2.61 0.55 -2.77
CA ASP A 52 3.38 1.71 -2.33
C ASP A 52 4.84 1.34 -2.07
N GLU A 53 5.73 2.33 -2.10
CA GLU A 53 7.19 2.20 -1.93
C GLU A 53 7.85 1.16 -2.85
N VAL A 54 7.45 1.08 -4.12
CA VAL A 54 7.97 0.05 -5.06
C VAL A 54 9.49 0.11 -5.23
N ASP A 55 10.12 1.26 -4.96
CA ASP A 55 11.57 1.44 -4.93
C ASP A 55 12.29 0.61 -3.85
N ASN A 56 11.59 0.16 -2.79
CA ASN A 56 12.14 -0.75 -1.79
C ASN A 56 12.57 -2.10 -2.38
N ILE A 57 12.11 -2.45 -3.58
CA ILE A 57 12.57 -3.63 -4.31
C ILE A 57 14.07 -3.54 -4.62
N LEU A 58 14.62 -2.33 -4.81
CA LEU A 58 16.03 -2.12 -5.14
C LEU A 58 17.00 -2.53 -4.03
N ALA A 59 16.50 -2.71 -2.79
CA ALA A 59 17.32 -3.21 -1.68
C ALA A 59 17.75 -4.68 -1.84
N GLY A 60 17.15 -5.42 -2.77
CA GLY A 60 17.47 -6.82 -3.07
C GLY A 60 18.43 -6.98 -4.24
N SER A 61 18.99 -8.18 -4.38
CA SER A 61 19.75 -8.57 -5.57
C SER A 61 18.88 -8.54 -6.83
N TYR A 62 19.49 -8.38 -8.00
CA TYR A 62 18.76 -8.38 -9.28
C TYR A 62 17.87 -9.62 -9.48
N ARG A 63 18.30 -10.78 -8.97
CA ARG A 63 17.50 -12.00 -8.98
C ARG A 63 16.26 -11.87 -8.09
N GLU A 64 16.41 -11.36 -6.88
CA GLU A 64 15.29 -11.14 -5.95
C GLU A 64 14.31 -10.09 -6.49
N GLN A 65 14.82 -9.01 -7.08
CA GLN A 65 14.00 -7.97 -7.73
C GLN A 65 13.08 -8.60 -8.78
N ARG A 66 13.62 -9.42 -9.69
CA ARG A 66 12.82 -10.13 -10.70
C ARG A 66 11.81 -11.09 -10.09
N ILE A 67 12.18 -11.83 -9.05
CA ILE A 67 11.26 -12.74 -8.36
C ILE A 67 10.08 -11.95 -7.78
N VAL A 68 10.35 -10.84 -7.08
CA VAL A 68 9.31 -10.01 -6.47
C VAL A 68 8.42 -9.35 -7.53
N LEU A 69 8.99 -8.82 -8.62
CA LEU A 69 8.21 -8.18 -9.70
C LEU A 69 7.36 -9.19 -10.49
N ASN A 70 7.81 -10.45 -10.58
CA ASN A 70 7.01 -11.52 -11.18
C ASN A 70 5.71 -11.77 -10.40
N THR A 71 5.72 -11.59 -9.09
CA THR A 71 4.55 -11.83 -8.23
C THR A 71 3.33 -10.94 -8.59
N PRO A 72 3.39 -9.59 -8.53
CA PRO A 72 2.27 -8.75 -8.92
C PRO A 72 1.97 -8.85 -10.42
N ARG A 73 2.98 -9.09 -11.27
CA ARG A 73 2.76 -9.37 -12.69
C ARG A 73 1.90 -10.62 -12.90
N PHE A 74 2.19 -11.70 -12.18
CA PHE A 74 1.41 -12.93 -12.24
C PHE A 74 -0.03 -12.71 -11.76
N LEU A 75 -0.22 -12.06 -10.61
CA LEU A 75 -1.55 -11.74 -10.08
C LEU A 75 -2.35 -10.88 -11.05
N SER A 76 -1.74 -9.83 -11.61
CA SER A 76 -2.36 -8.96 -12.62
C SER A 76 -2.85 -9.75 -13.83
N ASN A 77 -2.00 -10.61 -14.39
CA ASN A 77 -2.39 -11.42 -15.54
C ASN A 77 -3.44 -12.48 -15.18
N ARG A 78 -3.37 -13.10 -14.00
CA ARG A 78 -4.28 -14.20 -13.64
C ARG A 78 -5.68 -13.70 -13.27
N LEU A 79 -5.75 -12.55 -12.61
CA LEU A 79 -7.00 -11.93 -12.13
C LEU A 79 -7.51 -10.82 -13.06
N GLN A 80 -6.75 -10.46 -14.11
CA GLN A 80 -7.05 -9.36 -15.02
C GLN A 80 -7.23 -8.01 -14.29
N ILE A 81 -6.37 -7.75 -13.31
CA ILE A 81 -6.41 -6.54 -12.48
C ILE A 81 -5.38 -5.50 -12.92
N SER A 82 -5.71 -4.24 -12.70
CA SER A 82 -4.79 -3.11 -12.94
C SER A 82 -3.80 -2.97 -11.78
N LEU A 83 -2.56 -2.63 -12.10
CA LEU A 83 -1.53 -2.34 -11.11
C LEU A 83 -1.29 -0.83 -11.04
N VAL A 84 -1.23 -0.30 -9.82
CA VAL A 84 -0.82 1.09 -9.57
C VAL A 84 0.35 1.04 -8.59
N CYS A 85 1.47 1.64 -8.98
CA CYS A 85 2.68 1.66 -8.16
C CYS A 85 3.01 3.10 -7.76
N PHE A 86 3.28 3.28 -6.47
CA PHE A 86 3.79 4.52 -5.88
C PHE A 86 5.21 4.29 -5.37
N GLY A 87 5.99 5.36 -5.33
CA GLY A 87 7.37 5.35 -4.87
C GLY A 87 8.08 6.66 -5.24
N VAL A 88 9.36 6.73 -4.93
CA VAL A 88 10.21 7.88 -5.28
C VAL A 88 10.75 7.78 -6.70
N ASN A 89 11.72 8.62 -7.09
CA ASN A 89 12.23 8.67 -8.47
C ASN A 89 12.78 7.31 -8.94
N GLU A 90 13.32 6.54 -8.00
CA GLU A 90 13.90 5.22 -8.12
C GLU A 90 12.84 4.13 -8.42
N ALA A 91 11.55 4.43 -8.22
CA ALA A 91 10.45 3.51 -8.53
C ALA A 91 10.47 3.06 -10.01
N ARG A 92 10.84 3.97 -10.92
CA ARG A 92 10.97 3.67 -12.35
C ARG A 92 12.07 2.64 -12.61
N GLU A 93 13.19 2.77 -11.91
CA GLU A 93 14.30 1.82 -12.01
C GLU A 93 13.90 0.46 -11.45
N ALA A 94 13.23 0.43 -10.29
CA ALA A 94 12.71 -0.79 -9.69
C ALA A 94 11.81 -1.56 -10.65
N ILE A 95 10.83 -0.90 -11.27
CA ILE A 95 9.90 -1.52 -12.23
C ILE A 95 10.64 -1.99 -13.49
N SER A 96 11.69 -1.29 -13.92
CA SER A 96 12.50 -1.65 -15.10
C SER A 96 13.24 -2.99 -14.94
N GLY A 97 13.30 -3.55 -13.73
CA GLY A 97 13.81 -4.90 -13.48
C GLY A 97 13.04 -6.01 -14.22
N ASP A 98 11.77 -5.78 -14.56
CA ASP A 98 10.96 -6.63 -15.46
C ASP A 98 10.46 -5.82 -16.66
N VAL A 99 11.04 -6.08 -17.84
CA VAL A 99 10.71 -5.39 -19.10
C VAL A 99 9.23 -5.50 -19.48
N GLN A 100 8.58 -6.61 -19.19
CA GLN A 100 7.19 -6.84 -19.57
C GLN A 100 6.25 -6.10 -18.63
N LEU A 101 6.61 -6.03 -17.35
CA LEU A 101 5.89 -5.23 -16.38
C LEU A 101 6.06 -3.74 -16.69
N ALA A 102 7.29 -3.29 -16.93
CA ALA A 102 7.61 -1.90 -17.27
C ALA A 102 6.83 -1.37 -18.49
N ARG A 103 6.62 -2.21 -19.52
CA ARG A 103 5.83 -1.83 -20.71
C ARG A 103 4.34 -1.58 -20.44
N ARG A 104 3.81 -2.06 -19.31
CA ARG A 104 2.40 -1.89 -18.92
C ARG A 104 2.17 -0.63 -18.09
N PHE A 105 3.23 -0.04 -17.54
CA PHE A 105 3.14 1.14 -16.67
C PHE A 105 3.30 2.42 -17.46
N GLU A 106 2.39 3.36 -17.21
CA GLU A 106 2.54 4.77 -17.56
C GLU A 106 3.08 5.53 -16.34
N GLN A 107 4.09 6.37 -16.55
CA GLN A 107 4.72 7.11 -15.46
C GLN A 107 4.03 8.47 -15.27
N PHE A 108 3.54 8.70 -14.06
CA PHE A 108 3.06 10.00 -13.62
C PHE A 108 3.96 10.54 -12.51
N THR A 109 4.56 11.70 -12.74
CA THR A 109 5.34 12.39 -11.70
C THR A 109 4.46 13.42 -11.03
N LEU A 110 4.16 13.21 -9.75
CA LEU A 110 3.42 14.18 -8.95
C LEU A 110 4.34 15.33 -8.56
N SER A 111 3.97 16.55 -8.94
CA SER A 111 4.67 17.75 -8.48
C SER A 111 4.44 17.93 -6.98
N ARG A 112 5.47 18.40 -6.26
CA ARG A 112 5.32 18.76 -4.85
C ARG A 112 4.19 19.78 -4.71
N TRP A 113 3.34 19.59 -3.71
CA TRP A 113 2.31 20.56 -3.41
C TRP A 113 2.96 21.90 -3.07
N ALA A 114 2.62 22.95 -3.82
CA ALA A 114 2.95 24.31 -3.43
C ALA A 114 2.04 24.67 -2.24
N ALA A 115 2.58 25.33 -1.21
CA ALA A 115 1.80 25.85 -0.09
C ALA A 115 0.93 27.05 -0.53
N ASN A 116 -0.03 26.79 -1.42
CA ASN A 116 -0.95 27.75 -2.01
C ASN A 116 -2.38 27.48 -1.49
N GLY A 117 -3.36 28.26 -1.97
CA GLY A 117 -4.76 28.09 -1.56
C GLY A 117 -5.30 26.67 -1.75
N GLN A 118 -4.79 25.89 -2.70
CA GLN A 118 -5.19 24.50 -2.92
C GLN A 118 -4.68 23.56 -1.81
N PHE A 119 -3.48 23.80 -1.27
CA PHE A 119 -2.97 23.12 -0.09
C PHE A 119 -3.85 23.39 1.14
N LEU A 120 -4.26 24.65 1.33
CA LEU A 120 -5.14 25.04 2.43
C LEU A 120 -6.54 24.43 2.30
N VAL A 121 -7.06 24.28 1.09
CA VAL A 121 -8.33 23.57 0.84
C VAL A 121 -8.21 22.07 1.13
N ALA A 122 -7.13 21.41 0.70
CA ALA A 122 -6.88 20.02 1.03
C ALA A 122 -6.71 19.80 2.55
N ALA A 123 -5.98 20.69 3.23
CA ALA A 123 -5.76 20.65 4.67
C ALA A 123 -7.03 20.96 5.48
N SER A 124 -7.85 21.93 5.04
CA SER A 124 -9.13 22.26 5.68
C SER A 124 -10.22 21.22 5.41
N GLY A 125 -10.12 20.43 4.34
CA GLY A 125 -10.93 19.24 4.10
C GLY A 125 -10.64 18.13 5.12
N GLN A 126 -9.39 17.97 5.56
CA GLN A 126 -9.04 17.03 6.64
C GLN A 126 -9.48 17.52 8.04
N ALA A 127 -9.59 18.84 8.25
CA ALA A 127 -10.05 19.40 9.52
C ALA A 127 -11.53 19.12 9.83
N GLN A 128 -12.37 18.87 8.83
CA GLN A 128 -13.80 18.57 9.01
C GLN A 128 -14.09 17.12 9.45
N GLY A 129 -13.08 16.23 9.48
CA GLY A 129 -13.19 14.87 10.03
C GLY A 129 -12.80 14.73 11.51
N ALA A 130 -12.16 15.75 12.09
CA ALA A 130 -11.83 15.77 13.52
C ALA A 130 -12.97 16.47 14.28
N SER A 131 -13.98 15.71 14.72
CA SER A 131 -14.92 16.22 15.72
C SER A 131 -14.11 16.73 16.93
N PRO A 132 -14.28 17.98 17.36
CA PRO A 132 -13.79 18.38 18.66
C PRO A 132 -14.58 17.58 19.70
N ALA A 133 -13.91 16.78 20.51
CA ALA A 133 -14.52 16.16 21.67
C ALA A 133 -15.19 17.29 22.51
N SER A 134 -16.52 17.23 22.63
CA SER A 134 -17.26 18.12 23.52
C SER A 134 -16.66 18.04 24.92
N PRO A 135 -16.34 19.17 25.58
CA PRO A 135 -16.01 19.13 26.99
C PRO A 135 -17.29 18.76 27.75
N ALA A 136 -17.27 17.60 28.40
CA ALA A 136 -18.32 17.20 29.31
C ALA A 136 -18.49 18.28 30.39
N SER A 137 -19.70 18.83 30.45
CA SER A 137 -20.18 19.64 31.56
C SER A 137 -20.04 18.84 32.86
N THR A 138 -19.08 19.20 33.70
CA THR A 138 -19.14 18.90 35.14
C THR A 138 -19.03 20.21 35.87
N GLY A 139 -20.19 20.74 36.25
CA GLY A 139 -20.25 21.70 37.32
C GLY A 139 -19.71 21.06 38.59
N ASN A 140 -18.93 21.80 39.35
CA ASN A 140 -19.02 21.73 40.78
C ASN A 140 -18.66 23.07 41.39
N SER A 141 -19.65 23.57 42.12
CA SER A 141 -19.64 24.72 43.01
C SER A 141 -18.55 24.61 44.07
N TRP A 142 -17.78 25.67 44.24
CA TRP A 142 -17.04 25.91 45.48
C TRP A 142 -17.36 27.33 45.96
N SER A 143 -18.11 27.39 47.06
CA SER A 143 -18.43 28.62 47.81
C SER A 143 -17.31 28.90 48.81
N PRO A 144 -16.88 30.15 49.01
CA PRO A 144 -15.97 30.49 50.10
C PRO A 144 -16.78 30.78 51.37
N SER A 145 -16.32 30.29 52.52
CA SER A 145 -16.85 30.69 53.83
C SER A 145 -15.70 30.87 54.81
N ARG A 146 -15.47 32.15 55.15
CA ARG A 146 -14.77 32.74 56.30
C ARG A 146 -13.30 32.39 56.55
#